data_AF-S9TXX4-F1
#
_entry.id   AF-S9TXX4-F1
#
_cell.length_a   1.000
_cell.length_b   1.000
_cell.length_c   1.000
_cell.angle_alpha   90.00
_cell.angle_beta   90.00
_cell.angle_gamma   90.00
#
_symmetry.space_group_name_H-M   'P 1'
#
loop_
_entity.id
_entity.type
_entity.pdbx_description
1 polymer ?
#
loop_
_entity_poly.entity_id
_entity_poly.type
_entity_poly.pdbx_seq_one_letter_code
_entity_poly.pdbx_strand_id
1 'polypeptide(L)'
;MDDVATCTTGMLLASPTLLTDVYRVIKEMHQLRSDHFLPELVHRHQLVHSLTPSNHQGDPNEYYRVNAPKLQKVLESKHEPIGYYKDSLDIKLMESLCPSSFERVTMRYLRLTCNNVVPEYRDIFAKFYGEELVRVRGWCEAGNIPLVFSHNDINPGNVLLSWRKVPPQFRKKDYHDVATTFREPLVTSSQSSALQRKYMSEKGDHVNLVEAKGVVLIDFEYSDVNYRCFDLGNTICELDYDYTKGNGSGEPGFIKYMQTNPPASHCAAWSALPPEYPRLPELIYDTWERQSLDDADPIGALCLRAVHEYFDGSAADAPATITREQLRETFLGMLCSHFHWSLWSFVLACNSDDCTSNAESEDDFASGSSGLDYIFYGNTRIKEYFALREWLRAKGFIS
;
A
#
# COMPACT_ATOMS: atom_id res chain seq x y z
N MET A 1 17.11 -13.93 -13.23
CA MET A 1 17.07 -12.97 -14.35
C MET A 1 18.26 -12.05 -14.18
N ASP A 2 19.32 -12.22 -14.97
CA ASP A 2 20.57 -11.48 -14.73
C ASP A 2 20.50 -10.01 -15.16
N ASP A 3 19.51 -9.66 -15.97
CA ASP A 3 19.39 -8.37 -16.67
C ASP A 3 18.48 -7.34 -15.98
N VAL A 4 17.88 -7.67 -14.84
CA VAL A 4 17.02 -6.76 -14.05
C VAL A 4 17.35 -6.88 -12.57
N ALA A 5 17.22 -5.77 -11.84
CA ALA A 5 17.42 -5.74 -10.39
C ALA A 5 16.06 -5.62 -9.68
N THR A 6 15.84 -6.41 -8.65
CA THR A 6 14.73 -6.19 -7.71
C THR A 6 15.14 -5.07 -6.74
N CYS A 7 14.25 -4.11 -6.51
CA CYS A 7 14.52 -2.99 -5.62
C CYS A 7 14.59 -3.45 -4.14
N THR A 8 15.22 -2.62 -3.31
CA THR A 8 15.26 -2.79 -1.86
C THR A 8 15.05 -1.44 -1.18
N THR A 9 14.66 -1.45 0.10
CA THR A 9 14.54 -0.24 0.93
C THR A 9 15.82 0.60 0.88
N GLY A 10 16.99 -0.05 0.96
CA GLY A 10 18.28 0.61 0.86
C GLY A 10 18.51 1.31 -0.49
N MET A 11 18.07 0.72 -1.60
CA MET A 11 18.18 1.35 -2.93
C MET A 11 17.28 2.59 -3.06
N LEU A 12 16.04 2.53 -2.54
CA LEU A 12 15.11 3.66 -2.55
C LEU A 12 15.67 4.85 -1.76
N LEU A 13 16.17 4.59 -0.55
CA LEU A 13 16.69 5.64 0.34
C LEU A 13 18.04 6.21 -0.10
N ALA A 14 18.83 5.43 -0.84
CA ALA A 14 20.11 5.85 -1.36
C ALA A 14 20.04 6.69 -2.64
N SER A 15 18.91 6.65 -3.36
CA SER A 15 18.74 7.38 -4.61
C SER A 15 17.90 8.64 -4.40
N PRO A 16 18.35 9.82 -4.85
CA PRO A 16 17.57 11.04 -4.70
C PRO A 16 16.31 11.09 -5.56
N THR A 17 16.20 10.23 -6.60
CA THR A 17 15.13 10.28 -7.60
C THR A 17 14.34 8.99 -7.73
N LEU A 18 14.80 7.86 -7.17
CA LEU A 18 14.18 6.57 -7.46
C LEU A 18 12.75 6.47 -6.92
N LEU A 19 12.50 6.97 -5.70
CA LEU A 19 11.15 7.02 -5.14
C LEU A 19 10.22 7.91 -5.98
N THR A 20 10.75 9.01 -6.51
CA THR A 20 10.04 9.90 -7.45
C THR A 20 9.67 9.16 -8.75
N ASP A 21 10.59 8.38 -9.31
CA ASP A 21 10.31 7.56 -10.49
C ASP A 21 9.22 6.50 -10.21
N VAL A 22 9.21 5.89 -9.02
CA VAL A 22 8.14 4.98 -8.59
C VAL A 22 6.80 5.72 -8.53
N TYR A 23 6.74 6.89 -7.90
CA TYR A 23 5.52 7.71 -7.81
C TYR A 23 5.02 8.18 -9.18
N ARG A 24 5.90 8.40 -10.16
CA ARG A 24 5.51 8.67 -11.54
C ARG A 24 4.78 7.48 -12.16
N VAL A 25 5.27 6.26 -11.94
CA VAL A 25 4.59 5.03 -12.42
C VAL A 25 3.24 4.85 -11.72
N ILE A 26 3.16 5.10 -10.41
CA ILE A 26 1.88 5.09 -9.66
C ILE A 26 0.89 6.07 -10.26
N LYS A 27 1.33 7.29 -10.57
CA LYS A 27 0.50 8.33 -11.20
C LYS A 27 -0.04 7.89 -12.56
N GLU A 28 0.79 7.32 -13.42
CA GLU A 28 0.35 6.76 -14.71
C GLU A 28 -0.67 5.64 -14.51
N MET A 29 -0.43 4.74 -13.56
CA MET A 29 -1.34 3.64 -13.22
C MET A 29 -2.70 4.15 -12.72
N HIS A 30 -2.71 5.19 -11.87
CA HIS A 30 -3.94 5.77 -11.32
C HIS A 30 -4.80 6.49 -12.38
N GLN A 31 -4.29 6.72 -13.60
CA GLN A 31 -5.05 7.23 -14.74
C GLN A 31 -5.74 6.13 -15.56
N LEU A 32 -5.44 4.85 -15.27
CA LEU A 32 -6.10 3.73 -15.93
C LEU A 32 -7.57 3.62 -15.51
N ARG A 33 -8.38 3.05 -16.41
CA ARG A 33 -9.79 2.77 -16.12
C ARG A 33 -9.93 1.74 -15.01
N SER A 34 -10.58 2.12 -13.92
CA SER A 34 -10.82 1.28 -12.74
C SER A 34 -12.23 0.72 -12.69
N ASP A 35 -13.15 1.23 -13.51
CA ASP A 35 -14.58 0.91 -13.43
C ASP A 35 -14.88 -0.60 -13.52
N HIS A 36 -14.08 -1.34 -14.28
CA HIS A 36 -14.20 -2.80 -14.44
C HIS A 36 -14.04 -3.61 -13.14
N PHE A 37 -13.39 -3.04 -12.14
CA PHE A 37 -13.14 -3.69 -10.85
C PHE A 37 -14.16 -3.30 -9.77
N LEU A 38 -15.13 -2.43 -10.10
CA LEU A 38 -16.17 -2.03 -9.15
C LEU A 38 -17.10 -3.21 -8.78
N PRO A 39 -17.58 -3.29 -7.53
CA PRO A 39 -18.44 -4.38 -7.06
C PRO A 39 -19.67 -4.64 -7.95
N GLU A 40 -20.25 -3.59 -8.52
CA GLU A 40 -21.43 -3.68 -9.40
C GLU A 40 -21.17 -4.50 -10.66
N LEU A 41 -19.94 -4.45 -11.18
CA LEU A 41 -19.54 -5.17 -12.38
C LEU A 41 -19.00 -6.57 -12.05
N VAL A 42 -18.36 -6.73 -10.90
CA VAL A 42 -17.81 -8.02 -10.42
C VAL A 42 -18.91 -8.95 -9.90
N HIS A 43 -19.90 -8.44 -9.15
CA HIS A 43 -20.97 -9.25 -8.54
C HIS A 43 -22.18 -9.49 -9.44
N ARG A 44 -22.06 -9.26 -10.75
CA ARG A 44 -23.14 -9.47 -11.73
C ARG A 44 -23.82 -10.84 -11.64
N HIS A 45 -23.16 -11.89 -11.18
CA HIS A 45 -23.80 -13.21 -11.06
C HIS A 45 -24.47 -13.49 -9.70
N GLN A 46 -24.05 -12.84 -8.61
CA GLN A 46 -24.57 -13.11 -7.26
C GLN A 46 -25.73 -12.19 -6.85
N LEU A 47 -25.82 -10.98 -7.41
CA LEU A 47 -26.85 -9.99 -7.07
C LEU A 47 -28.02 -9.94 -8.06
N VAL A 48 -27.94 -10.68 -9.18
CA VAL A 48 -28.94 -10.66 -10.26
C VAL A 48 -30.32 -11.21 -9.88
N HIS A 49 -30.46 -11.94 -8.77
CA HIS A 49 -31.80 -12.35 -8.32
C HIS A 49 -32.57 -11.29 -7.53
N SER A 50 -31.92 -10.19 -7.08
CA SER A 50 -32.57 -9.21 -6.21
C SER A 50 -32.31 -7.74 -6.56
N LEU A 51 -31.26 -7.42 -7.33
CA LEU A 51 -30.89 -6.05 -7.66
C LEU A 51 -30.65 -5.92 -9.17
N THR A 52 -31.49 -5.12 -9.84
CA THR A 52 -31.24 -4.70 -11.23
C THR A 52 -30.00 -3.81 -11.26
N PRO A 53 -28.96 -4.13 -12.06
CA PRO A 53 -27.84 -3.22 -12.27
C PRO A 53 -28.38 -1.98 -12.98
N SER A 54 -28.47 -0.86 -12.27
CA SER A 54 -28.68 0.43 -12.91
C SER A 54 -27.36 0.87 -13.54
N ASN A 55 -27.43 1.49 -14.72
CA ASN A 55 -26.29 2.10 -15.39
C ASN A 55 -25.82 3.33 -14.58
N HIS A 56 -25.15 3.14 -13.44
CA HIS A 56 -24.59 4.24 -12.67
C HIS A 56 -23.21 4.58 -13.23
N GLN A 57 -23.17 5.59 -14.10
CA GLN A 57 -21.95 6.25 -14.52
C GLN A 57 -21.84 7.57 -13.75
N GLY A 58 -20.97 7.65 -12.74
CA GLY A 58 -20.60 8.94 -12.15
C GLY A 58 -19.99 8.87 -10.77
N ASP A 59 -20.73 8.32 -9.79
CA ASP A 59 -20.31 8.29 -8.39
C ASP A 59 -20.24 6.83 -7.88
N PRO A 60 -19.05 6.26 -7.64
CA PRO A 60 -18.92 4.91 -7.09
C PRO A 60 -19.61 4.71 -5.73
N ASN A 61 -19.83 5.78 -4.95
CA ASN A 61 -20.58 5.70 -3.69
C ASN A 61 -22.10 5.72 -3.89
N GLU A 62 -22.59 6.08 -5.07
CA GLU A 62 -24.01 6.03 -5.41
C GLU A 62 -24.54 4.60 -5.32
N TYR A 63 -23.77 3.63 -5.83
CA TYR A 63 -24.14 2.21 -5.75
C TYR A 63 -24.32 1.74 -4.32
N TYR A 64 -23.40 2.09 -3.42
CA TYR A 64 -23.53 1.80 -2.00
C TYR A 64 -24.81 2.42 -1.44
N ARG A 65 -25.04 3.72 -1.65
CA ARG A 65 -26.22 4.45 -1.14
C ARG A 65 -27.54 3.87 -1.65
N VAL A 66 -27.61 3.47 -2.91
CA VAL A 66 -28.82 2.94 -3.54
C VAL A 66 -29.12 1.50 -3.09
N ASN A 67 -28.09 0.67 -2.93
CA ASN A 67 -28.26 -0.76 -2.71
C ASN A 67 -28.13 -1.18 -1.25
N ALA A 68 -27.47 -0.40 -0.39
CA ALA A 68 -27.34 -0.71 1.03
C ALA A 68 -28.71 -0.89 1.73
N PRO A 69 -29.70 0.03 1.58
CA PRO A 69 -31.00 -0.16 2.20
C PRO A 69 -31.78 -1.38 1.67
N LYS A 70 -31.57 -1.75 0.40
CA LYS A 70 -32.21 -2.91 -0.22
C LYS A 70 -31.62 -4.21 0.32
N LEU A 71 -30.28 -4.30 0.35
CA LEU A 71 -29.57 -5.45 0.89
C LEU A 71 -29.84 -5.61 2.39
N GLN A 72 -29.90 -4.50 3.13
CA GLN A 72 -30.26 -4.50 4.55
C GLN A 72 -31.61 -5.19 4.80
N LYS A 73 -32.67 -4.79 4.09
CA LYS A 73 -34.00 -5.43 4.21
C LYS A 73 -33.97 -6.93 3.90
N VAL A 74 -33.20 -7.33 2.89
CA VAL A 74 -33.04 -8.75 2.54
C VAL A 74 -32.35 -9.50 3.69
N LEU A 75 -31.30 -8.93 4.28
CA LEU A 75 -30.58 -9.53 5.39
C LEU A 75 -31.44 -9.64 6.66
N GLU A 76 -32.22 -8.60 6.98
CA GLU A 76 -33.16 -8.59 8.11
C GLU A 76 -34.27 -9.64 7.95
N SER A 77 -34.74 -9.89 6.72
CA SER A 77 -35.84 -10.82 6.44
C SER A 77 -35.49 -12.30 6.60
N LYS A 78 -34.19 -12.66 6.62
CA LYS A 78 -33.76 -14.06 6.59
C LYS A 78 -33.91 -14.81 7.92
N HIS A 79 -34.25 -14.15 9.04
CA HIS A 79 -34.47 -14.74 10.39
C HIS A 79 -33.42 -15.74 10.91
N GLU A 80 -32.31 -15.95 10.21
CA GLU A 80 -31.14 -16.68 10.66
C GLU A 80 -30.12 -15.66 11.19
N PRO A 81 -29.40 -15.97 12.28
CA PRO A 81 -28.28 -15.13 12.70
C PRO A 81 -27.35 -14.96 11.51
N ILE A 82 -27.03 -13.70 11.17
CA ILE A 82 -26.23 -13.33 10.01
C ILE A 82 -24.76 -13.71 10.30
N GLY A 83 -24.48 -15.02 10.32
CA GLY A 83 -23.16 -15.60 10.57
C GLY A 83 -22.31 -14.84 11.60
N TYR A 84 -21.09 -14.54 11.18
CA TYR A 84 -20.01 -13.96 11.98
C TYR A 84 -20.29 -12.53 12.52
N TYR A 85 -21.13 -11.72 11.86
CA TYR A 85 -21.45 -10.34 12.29
C TYR A 85 -22.82 -10.27 12.94
N LYS A 86 -23.16 -11.22 13.81
CA LYS A 86 -24.52 -11.49 14.32
C LYS A 86 -25.39 -10.25 14.59
N ASP A 87 -24.78 -9.13 15.01
CA ASP A 87 -25.44 -7.85 15.32
C ASP A 87 -24.95 -6.61 14.52
N SER A 88 -24.09 -6.76 13.50
CA SER A 88 -23.53 -5.62 12.73
C SER A 88 -23.81 -5.72 11.22
N LEU A 89 -25.04 -5.35 10.85
CA LEU A 89 -25.49 -5.25 9.46
C LEU A 89 -24.61 -4.31 8.63
N ASP A 90 -24.18 -3.19 9.20
CA ASP A 90 -23.36 -2.18 8.52
C ASP A 90 -22.03 -2.75 8.04
N ILE A 91 -21.39 -3.62 8.83
CA ILE A 91 -20.16 -4.30 8.43
C ILE A 91 -20.39 -5.20 7.21
N LYS A 92 -21.47 -5.97 7.19
CA LYS A 92 -21.80 -6.84 6.06
C LYS A 92 -22.13 -6.05 4.79
N LEU A 93 -22.79 -4.90 4.94
CA LEU A 93 -23.06 -3.99 3.83
C LEU A 93 -21.74 -3.43 3.25
N MET A 94 -20.81 -3.01 4.11
CA MET A 94 -19.50 -2.52 3.66
C MET A 94 -18.70 -3.58 2.93
N GLU A 95 -18.65 -4.81 3.45
CA GLU A 95 -17.95 -5.92 2.80
C GLU A 95 -18.47 -6.22 1.38
N SER A 96 -19.76 -6.00 1.16
CA SER A 96 -20.46 -6.39 -0.07
C SER A 96 -20.60 -5.27 -1.10
N LEU A 97 -20.71 -4.02 -0.65
CA LEU A 97 -21.15 -2.90 -1.49
C LEU A 97 -20.17 -1.73 -1.55
N CYS A 98 -19.20 -1.61 -0.64
CA CYS A 98 -18.26 -0.49 -0.69
C CYS A 98 -17.47 -0.51 -1.99
N PRO A 99 -17.30 0.63 -2.68
CA PRO A 99 -16.61 0.69 -3.97
C PRO A 99 -15.08 0.57 -3.85
N SER A 100 -14.50 0.90 -2.70
CA SER A 100 -13.07 0.71 -2.43
C SER A 100 -12.74 -0.67 -1.86
N SER A 101 -11.64 -1.26 -2.32
CA SER A 101 -11.12 -2.53 -1.85
C SER A 101 -10.61 -2.45 -0.42
N PHE A 102 -10.17 -1.27 0.06
CA PHE A 102 -9.76 -1.09 1.45
C PHE A 102 -10.87 -1.55 2.41
N GLU A 103 -12.11 -1.08 2.27
CA GLU A 103 -13.21 -1.51 3.14
C GLU A 103 -13.56 -2.98 2.91
N ARG A 104 -13.71 -3.41 1.65
CA ARG A 104 -14.17 -4.78 1.33
C ARG A 104 -13.19 -5.83 1.84
N VAL A 105 -11.91 -5.66 1.51
CA VAL A 105 -10.86 -6.63 1.83
C VAL A 105 -10.55 -6.60 3.32
N THR A 106 -10.49 -5.43 3.94
CA THR A 106 -10.27 -5.33 5.39
C THR A 106 -11.40 -5.97 6.18
N MET A 107 -12.67 -5.82 5.76
CA MET A 107 -13.78 -6.55 6.38
C MET A 107 -13.69 -8.06 6.17
N ARG A 108 -13.27 -8.51 4.98
CA ARG A 108 -13.01 -9.94 4.73
C ARG A 108 -11.93 -10.48 5.66
N TYR A 109 -10.82 -9.76 5.84
CA TYR A 109 -9.78 -10.16 6.79
C TYR A 109 -10.30 -10.18 8.21
N LEU A 110 -11.05 -9.16 8.64
CA LEU A 110 -11.70 -9.14 9.95
C LEU A 110 -12.55 -10.38 10.18
N ARG A 111 -13.37 -10.79 9.20
CA ARG A 111 -14.16 -12.03 9.28
C ARG A 111 -13.29 -13.26 9.46
N LEU A 112 -12.22 -13.37 8.67
CA LEU A 112 -11.33 -14.54 8.69
C LEU A 112 -10.54 -14.63 10.00
N THR A 113 -9.96 -13.52 10.46
CA THR A 113 -9.21 -13.46 11.73
C THR A 113 -10.10 -13.85 12.90
N CYS A 114 -11.31 -13.32 12.95
CA CYS A 114 -12.12 -13.48 14.15
C CYS A 114 -12.74 -14.86 14.36
N ASN A 115 -12.81 -15.69 13.32
CA ASN A 115 -13.11 -17.11 13.49
C ASN A 115 -12.06 -17.80 14.37
N ASN A 116 -10.83 -17.26 14.39
CA ASN A 116 -9.69 -17.76 15.15
C ASN A 116 -9.47 -17.00 16.47
N VAL A 117 -10.17 -15.88 16.71
CA VAL A 117 -10.18 -15.20 18.00
C VAL A 117 -11.01 -16.00 19.00
N VAL A 118 -10.49 -16.18 20.21
CA VAL A 118 -11.18 -16.90 21.29
C VAL A 118 -12.54 -16.25 21.59
N PRO A 119 -13.60 -17.04 21.87
CA PRO A 119 -14.97 -16.52 21.95
C PRO A 119 -15.17 -15.33 22.89
N GLU A 120 -14.44 -15.29 24.00
CA GLU A 120 -14.51 -14.20 25.00
C GLU A 120 -14.11 -12.83 24.44
N TYR A 121 -13.17 -12.77 23.49
CA TYR A 121 -12.66 -11.52 22.93
C TYR A 121 -13.17 -11.21 21.51
N ARG A 122 -13.91 -12.15 20.89
CA ARG A 122 -14.32 -12.03 19.49
C ARG A 122 -15.17 -10.79 19.21
N ASP A 123 -16.18 -10.55 20.03
CA ASP A 123 -17.12 -9.44 19.81
C ASP A 123 -16.44 -8.08 19.99
N ILE A 124 -15.60 -7.94 21.03
CA ILE A 124 -14.86 -6.70 21.27
C ILE A 124 -13.82 -6.43 20.16
N PHE A 125 -13.14 -7.48 19.67
CA PHE A 125 -12.21 -7.37 18.55
C PHE A 125 -12.93 -6.95 17.26
N ALA A 126 -14.04 -7.59 16.93
CA ALA A 126 -14.85 -7.30 15.76
C ALA A 126 -15.38 -5.86 15.78
N LYS A 127 -15.92 -5.45 16.93
CA LYS A 127 -16.44 -4.11 17.15
C LYS A 127 -15.34 -3.07 17.00
N PHE A 128 -14.19 -3.30 17.63
CA PHE A 128 -13.04 -2.39 17.56
C PHE A 128 -12.60 -2.13 16.11
N TYR A 129 -12.28 -3.18 15.35
CA TYR A 129 -11.86 -3.01 13.95
C TYR A 129 -12.98 -2.45 13.07
N GLY A 130 -14.23 -2.85 13.31
CA GLY A 130 -15.37 -2.30 12.57
C GLY A 130 -15.52 -0.79 12.76
N GLU A 131 -15.46 -0.31 14.00
CA GLU A 131 -15.56 1.12 14.34
C GLU A 131 -14.37 1.92 13.82
N GLU A 132 -13.15 1.38 13.91
CA GLU A 132 -11.96 2.05 13.34
C GLU A 132 -12.07 2.16 11.82
N LEU A 133 -12.51 1.12 11.12
CA LEU A 133 -12.67 1.16 9.67
C LEU A 133 -13.70 2.22 9.23
N VAL A 134 -14.84 2.30 9.92
CA VAL A 134 -15.85 3.35 9.68
C VAL A 134 -15.25 4.74 9.88
N ARG A 135 -14.41 4.92 10.90
CA ARG A 135 -13.75 6.19 11.17
C ARG A 135 -12.76 6.57 10.07
N VAL A 136 -11.91 5.64 9.64
CA VAL A 136 -10.94 5.87 8.56
C VAL A 136 -11.65 6.20 7.26
N ARG A 137 -12.71 5.43 6.93
CA ARG A 137 -13.58 5.72 5.78
C ARG A 137 -14.13 7.15 5.84
N GLY A 138 -14.63 7.58 6.99
CA GLY A 138 -15.15 8.94 7.17
C GLY A 138 -14.10 10.02 6.89
N TRP A 139 -12.84 9.79 7.23
CA TRP A 139 -11.75 10.72 6.90
C TRP A 139 -11.41 10.75 5.40
N CYS A 140 -11.45 9.60 4.73
CA CYS A 140 -11.27 9.50 3.28
C CYS A 140 -12.41 10.19 2.51
N GLU A 141 -13.67 9.94 2.91
CA GLU A 141 -14.85 10.60 2.34
C GLU A 141 -14.81 12.11 2.56
N ALA A 142 -14.47 12.56 3.77
CA ALA A 142 -14.31 14.00 4.06
C ALA A 142 -13.16 14.65 3.27
N GLY A 143 -12.15 13.87 2.88
CA GLY A 143 -11.07 14.32 2.00
C GLY A 143 -11.43 14.31 0.50
N ASN A 144 -12.60 13.78 0.12
CA ASN A 144 -12.96 13.48 -1.27
C ASN A 144 -11.86 12.69 -2.00
N ILE A 145 -11.27 11.69 -1.32
CA ILE A 145 -10.15 10.95 -1.89
C ILE A 145 -10.63 10.14 -3.11
N PRO A 146 -10.01 10.31 -4.30
CA PRO A 146 -10.43 9.61 -5.50
C PRO A 146 -10.22 8.10 -5.41
N LEU A 147 -11.15 7.36 -6.00
CA LEU A 147 -11.04 5.93 -6.24
C LEU A 147 -10.38 5.68 -7.59
N VAL A 148 -9.31 4.90 -7.59
CA VAL A 148 -8.46 4.62 -8.76
C VAL A 148 -8.09 3.15 -8.80
N PHE A 149 -7.60 2.68 -9.95
CA PHE A 149 -6.98 1.36 -10.03
C PHE A 149 -5.65 1.43 -9.28
N SER A 150 -5.57 0.69 -8.17
CA SER A 150 -4.45 0.72 -7.24
C SER A 150 -3.76 -0.63 -7.23
N HIS A 151 -2.43 -0.63 -7.04
CA HIS A 151 -1.64 -1.83 -6.89
C HIS A 151 -1.89 -2.51 -5.53
N ASN A 152 -2.05 -1.68 -4.49
CA ASN A 152 -2.25 -2.00 -3.08
C ASN A 152 -1.07 -2.65 -2.35
N ASP A 153 0.05 -2.94 -3.00
CA ASP A 153 1.22 -3.57 -2.36
C ASP A 153 2.54 -3.17 -3.03
N ILE A 154 2.81 -1.87 -3.06
CA ILE A 154 4.04 -1.33 -3.63
C ILE A 154 5.15 -1.36 -2.57
N ASN A 155 5.57 -2.55 -2.18
CA ASN A 155 6.79 -2.77 -1.41
C ASN A 155 8.01 -2.84 -2.35
N PRO A 156 9.25 -2.68 -1.86
CA PRO A 156 10.44 -2.67 -2.72
C PRO A 156 10.62 -3.94 -3.54
N GLY A 157 10.18 -5.10 -3.06
CA GLY A 157 10.24 -6.38 -3.79
C GLY A 157 9.41 -6.37 -5.08
N ASN A 158 8.35 -5.58 -5.12
CA ASN A 158 7.44 -5.44 -6.26
C ASN A 158 7.87 -4.36 -7.26
N VAL A 159 9.06 -3.76 -7.07
CA VAL A 159 9.63 -2.76 -7.97
C VAL A 159 10.86 -3.34 -8.68
N LEU A 160 10.76 -3.51 -9.99
CA LEU A 160 11.89 -3.91 -10.83
C LEU A 160 12.60 -2.69 -11.41
N LEU A 161 13.92 -2.73 -11.39
CA LEU A 161 14.81 -1.66 -11.83
C LEU A 161 15.69 -2.11 -12.99
N SER A 162 15.81 -1.22 -13.97
CA SER A 162 16.94 -1.24 -14.88
C SER A 162 18.22 -1.00 -14.10
N TRP A 163 19.30 -1.72 -14.44
CA TRP A 163 20.59 -1.56 -13.77
C TRP A 163 21.13 -0.11 -13.82
N ARG A 164 20.72 0.70 -14.81
CA ARG A 164 21.06 2.14 -14.87
C ARG A 164 20.42 2.97 -13.76
N LYS A 165 19.28 2.53 -13.24
CA LYS A 165 18.53 3.17 -12.14
C LYS A 165 19.00 2.69 -10.76
N VAL A 166 19.72 1.57 -10.68
CA VAL A 166 20.29 1.05 -9.43
C VAL A 166 21.39 2.02 -8.94
N PRO A 167 21.38 2.46 -7.67
CA PRO A 167 22.41 3.36 -7.16
C PRO A 167 23.81 2.72 -7.23
N PRO A 168 24.88 3.50 -7.50
CA PRO A 168 26.22 2.95 -7.76
C PRO A 168 26.73 1.94 -6.72
N GLN A 169 26.46 2.18 -5.44
CA GLN A 169 26.87 1.31 -4.33
C GLN A 169 26.16 -0.05 -4.28
N PHE A 170 25.04 -0.21 -5.00
CA PHE A 170 24.29 -1.47 -5.09
C PHE A 170 24.45 -2.16 -6.45
N ARG A 171 25.24 -1.60 -7.38
CA ARG A 171 25.49 -2.23 -8.69
C ARG A 171 26.43 -3.43 -8.55
N LYS A 172 26.24 -4.45 -9.40
CA LYS A 172 27.18 -5.57 -9.52
C LYS A 172 28.57 -5.04 -9.92
N LYS A 173 29.65 -5.62 -9.39
CA LYS A 173 31.04 -5.18 -9.66
C LYS A 173 31.40 -5.17 -11.16
N ASP A 174 30.82 -6.08 -11.92
CA ASP A 174 31.06 -6.22 -13.36
C ASP A 174 30.05 -5.44 -14.22
N TYR A 175 29.14 -4.68 -13.59
CA TYR A 175 28.26 -3.78 -14.31
C TYR A 175 29.07 -2.55 -14.74
N HIS A 176 29.56 -2.59 -15.97
CA HIS A 176 30.05 -1.39 -16.61
C HIS A 176 28.85 -0.52 -16.98
N ASP A 177 28.89 0.77 -16.63
CA ASP A 177 27.95 1.74 -17.16
C ASP A 177 28.01 1.63 -18.69
N VAL A 178 27.08 0.90 -19.29
CA VAL A 178 26.75 1.00 -20.72
C VAL A 178 25.98 2.31 -20.91
N ALA A 179 26.45 3.37 -20.25
CA ALA A 179 26.02 4.73 -20.42
C ALA A 179 26.55 5.18 -21.78
N THR A 180 25.91 4.74 -22.87
CA THR A 180 26.01 5.40 -24.19
C THR A 180 25.11 4.83 -25.29
N THR A 181 24.40 3.71 -25.14
CA THR A 181 23.65 3.13 -26.29
C THR A 181 22.13 3.23 -26.25
N PHE A 182 21.57 3.84 -25.20
CA PHE A 182 20.12 4.00 -25.08
C PHE A 182 19.76 5.46 -24.87
N ARG A 183 19.69 6.22 -25.96
CA ARG A 183 18.92 7.44 -26.00
C ARG A 183 17.52 7.11 -26.49
N GLU A 184 16.53 7.74 -25.88
CA GLU A 184 15.17 7.73 -26.38
C GLU A 184 15.14 8.28 -27.82
N PRO A 185 14.25 7.77 -28.69
CA PRO A 185 13.11 6.92 -28.37
C PRO A 185 13.35 5.41 -28.63
N LEU A 186 12.83 4.57 -27.72
CA LEU A 186 12.76 3.11 -27.91
C LEU A 186 11.81 2.79 -29.07
N VAL A 187 12.33 2.10 -30.09
CA VAL A 187 11.53 1.69 -31.25
C VAL A 187 10.80 0.39 -30.92
N THR A 188 9.50 0.35 -31.18
CA THR A 188 8.69 -0.85 -31.04
C THR A 188 9.07 -1.84 -32.15
N SER A 189 9.47 -3.05 -31.79
CA SER A 189 9.86 -4.07 -32.76
C SER A 189 8.68 -4.46 -33.64
N SER A 190 8.94 -4.77 -34.92
CA SER A 190 7.97 -5.35 -35.85
C SER A 190 7.44 -6.72 -35.41
N GLN A 191 8.08 -7.37 -34.44
CA GLN A 191 7.62 -8.61 -33.81
C GLN A 191 6.69 -8.39 -32.61
N SER A 192 6.30 -7.14 -32.32
CA SER A 192 5.36 -6.85 -31.24
C SER A 192 3.96 -7.35 -31.59
N SER A 193 3.23 -7.84 -30.59
CA SER A 193 1.84 -8.26 -30.69
C SER A 193 0.95 -7.43 -29.77
N ALA A 194 -0.36 -7.63 -29.83
CA ALA A 194 -1.31 -7.02 -28.90
C ALA A 194 -1.07 -7.43 -27.44
N LEU A 195 -0.50 -8.63 -27.21
CA LEU A 195 -0.25 -9.18 -25.88
C LEU A 195 1.19 -8.99 -25.40
N GLN A 196 2.13 -8.71 -26.31
CA GLN A 196 3.54 -8.60 -25.97
C GLN A 196 4.21 -7.52 -26.82
N ARG A 197 4.57 -6.41 -26.18
CA ARG A 197 5.41 -5.38 -26.81
C ARG A 197 6.88 -5.75 -26.65
N LYS A 198 7.61 -5.74 -27.76
CA LYS A 198 9.06 -5.94 -27.79
C LYS A 198 9.72 -4.62 -28.17
N TYR A 199 10.76 -4.22 -27.45
CA TYR A 199 11.52 -3.00 -27.70
C TYR A 199 12.86 -3.33 -28.35
N MET A 200 13.37 -2.40 -29.16
CA MET A 200 14.69 -2.50 -29.78
C MET A 200 15.56 -1.30 -29.43
N SER A 201 16.86 -1.54 -29.28
CA SER A 201 17.90 -0.52 -29.19
C SER A 201 18.09 0.18 -30.53
N GLU A 202 18.80 1.32 -30.55
CA GLU A 202 19.23 1.97 -31.80
C GLU A 202 20.11 1.07 -32.68
N LYS A 203 20.79 0.09 -32.06
CA LYS A 203 21.64 -0.91 -32.75
C LYS A 203 20.84 -2.12 -33.25
N GLY A 204 19.54 -2.18 -32.97
CA GLY A 204 18.65 -3.26 -33.37
C GLY A 204 18.61 -4.44 -32.39
N ASP A 205 19.21 -4.33 -31.21
CA ASP A 205 19.20 -5.38 -30.19
C ASP A 205 17.88 -5.37 -29.42
N HIS A 206 17.38 -6.55 -29.02
CA HIS A 206 16.17 -6.64 -28.19
C HIS A 206 16.42 -6.13 -26.77
N VAL A 207 15.46 -5.37 -26.24
CA VAL A 207 15.51 -4.77 -24.90
C VAL A 207 14.33 -5.27 -24.09
N ASN A 208 14.58 -5.69 -22.85
CA ASN A 208 13.51 -6.08 -21.93
C ASN A 208 12.71 -4.85 -21.47
N LEU A 209 11.48 -5.07 -20.97
CA LEU A 209 10.58 -3.98 -20.58
C LEU A 209 11.15 -3.09 -19.47
N VAL A 210 11.85 -3.70 -18.51
CA VAL A 210 12.44 -2.99 -17.36
C VAL A 210 13.56 -2.07 -17.81
N GLU A 211 14.44 -2.54 -18.70
CA GLU A 211 15.49 -1.73 -19.29
C GLU A 211 14.90 -0.57 -20.12
N ALA A 212 13.85 -0.85 -20.90
CA ALA A 212 13.14 0.15 -21.67
C ALA A 212 12.50 1.24 -20.79
N LYS A 213 11.77 0.86 -19.74
CA LYS A 213 11.00 1.79 -18.89
C LYS A 213 11.77 2.35 -17.70
N GLY A 214 12.88 1.74 -17.32
CA GLY A 214 13.68 2.09 -16.15
C GLY A 214 13.11 1.53 -14.85
N VAL A 215 11.81 1.70 -14.60
CA VAL A 215 11.08 1.19 -13.43
C VAL A 215 9.82 0.47 -13.90
N VAL A 216 9.54 -0.70 -13.33
CA VAL A 216 8.33 -1.50 -13.62
C VAL A 216 7.78 -2.06 -12.31
N LEU A 217 6.47 -1.93 -12.10
CA LEU A 217 5.76 -2.60 -11.00
C LEU A 217 5.36 -4.01 -11.44
N ILE A 218 5.44 -4.97 -10.51
CA ILE A 218 5.04 -6.37 -10.70
C ILE A 218 4.20 -6.84 -9.51
N ASP A 219 3.62 -8.03 -9.63
CA ASP A 219 2.87 -8.67 -8.56
C ASP A 219 1.58 -7.93 -8.16
N PHE A 220 0.64 -7.87 -9.12
CA PHE A 220 -0.65 -7.20 -8.97
C PHE A 220 -1.69 -8.06 -8.20
N GLU A 221 -1.24 -8.91 -7.27
CA GLU A 221 -2.13 -9.88 -6.59
C GLU A 221 -3.22 -9.21 -5.73
N TYR A 222 -2.92 -8.04 -5.16
CA TYR A 222 -3.86 -7.25 -4.35
C TYR A 222 -4.55 -6.14 -5.13
N SER A 223 -4.31 -6.01 -6.44
CA SER A 223 -4.73 -4.84 -7.21
C SER A 223 -6.24 -4.80 -7.45
N ASP A 224 -6.85 -3.63 -7.20
CA ASP A 224 -8.29 -3.42 -7.25
C ASP A 224 -8.59 -1.90 -7.27
N VAL A 225 -9.87 -1.50 -7.41
CA VAL A 225 -10.29 -0.11 -7.14
C VAL A 225 -10.10 0.19 -5.66
N ASN A 226 -9.30 1.20 -5.35
CA ASN A 226 -9.06 1.65 -3.98
C ASN A 226 -8.90 3.18 -3.92
N TYR A 227 -8.88 3.74 -2.72
CA TYR A 227 -8.47 5.13 -2.51
C TYR A 227 -7.03 5.29 -2.97
N ARG A 228 -6.77 6.28 -3.86
CA ARG A 228 -5.42 6.51 -4.39
C ARG A 228 -4.39 6.75 -3.28
N CYS A 229 -4.82 7.32 -2.16
CA CYS A 229 -3.95 7.58 -1.03
C CYS A 229 -3.36 6.30 -0.43
N PHE A 230 -4.04 5.16 -0.56
CA PHE A 230 -3.55 3.87 -0.05
C PHE A 230 -2.20 3.53 -0.68
N ASP A 231 -2.07 3.55 -2.00
CA ASP A 231 -0.79 3.27 -2.68
C ASP A 231 0.29 4.27 -2.27
N LEU A 232 -0.03 5.57 -2.24
CA LEU A 232 0.93 6.61 -1.86
C LEU A 232 1.48 6.37 -0.45
N GLY A 233 0.57 6.25 0.52
CA GLY A 233 0.93 6.03 1.91
C GLY A 233 1.60 4.69 2.15
N ASN A 234 1.12 3.61 1.51
CA ASN A 234 1.71 2.29 1.60
C ASN A 234 3.17 2.30 1.13
N THR A 235 3.46 2.87 -0.04
CA THR A 235 4.84 2.97 -0.55
C THR A 235 5.77 3.69 0.45
N ILE A 236 5.28 4.70 1.19
CA ILE A 236 6.06 5.36 2.24
C ILE A 236 6.22 4.47 3.46
N CYS A 237 5.16 3.80 3.94
CA CYS A 237 5.26 2.84 5.05
C CYS A 237 6.33 1.78 4.78
N GLU A 238 6.41 1.29 3.55
CA GLU A 238 7.37 0.27 3.11
C GLU A 238 8.84 0.77 3.06
N LEU A 239 9.09 2.07 3.21
CA LEU A 239 10.45 2.58 3.43
C LEU A 239 10.98 2.28 4.84
N ASP A 240 10.10 1.95 5.78
CA ASP A 240 10.47 1.65 7.17
C ASP A 240 10.42 0.14 7.49
N TYR A 241 10.02 -0.69 6.51
CA TYR A 241 10.06 -2.15 6.60
C TYR A 241 11.14 -2.69 5.67
N ASP A 242 12.20 -3.29 6.22
CA ASP A 242 13.25 -3.95 5.44
C ASP A 242 13.20 -5.45 5.69
N TYR A 243 12.50 -6.15 4.80
CA TYR A 243 12.32 -7.61 4.79
C TYR A 243 13.57 -8.39 4.36
N THR A 244 14.63 -7.70 3.93
CA THR A 244 15.90 -8.36 3.54
C THR A 244 16.80 -8.63 4.76
N LYS A 245 16.37 -8.21 5.95
CA LYS A 245 17.07 -8.32 7.23
C LYS A 245 16.08 -8.75 8.31
N GLY A 246 16.59 -9.13 9.48
CA GLY A 246 15.74 -9.64 10.55
C GLY A 246 15.36 -11.11 10.34
N ASN A 247 16.16 -11.87 9.59
CA ASN A 247 15.88 -13.26 9.20
C ASN A 247 16.73 -14.27 10.01
N GLY A 248 17.37 -13.83 11.10
CA GLY A 248 18.07 -14.70 12.03
C GLY A 248 17.12 -15.56 12.87
N SER A 249 17.67 -16.57 13.54
CA SER A 249 16.88 -17.41 14.45
C SER A 249 16.27 -16.56 15.58
N GLY A 250 14.95 -16.59 15.70
CA GLY A 250 14.19 -15.80 16.66
C GLY A 250 13.99 -14.32 16.28
N GLU A 251 14.39 -13.90 15.08
CA GLU A 251 14.10 -12.58 14.54
C GLU A 251 12.76 -12.57 13.78
N PRO A 252 12.05 -11.43 13.68
CA PRO A 252 10.67 -11.39 13.21
C PRO A 252 10.49 -11.42 11.68
N GLY A 253 11.56 -11.58 10.90
CA GLY A 253 11.55 -11.55 9.43
C GLY A 253 11.61 -10.15 8.79
N PHE A 254 11.85 -9.11 9.60
CA PHE A 254 12.05 -7.73 9.13
C PHE A 254 12.79 -6.89 10.18
N ILE A 255 13.33 -5.74 9.76
CA ILE A 255 13.72 -4.67 10.68
C ILE A 255 12.93 -3.38 10.41
N LYS A 256 12.80 -2.55 11.44
CA LYS A 256 12.29 -1.17 11.34
C LYS A 256 13.42 -0.24 10.92
N TYR A 257 13.46 0.14 9.63
CA TYR A 257 14.64 0.79 9.05
C TYR A 257 15.02 2.08 9.76
N MET A 258 14.06 2.97 10.04
CA MET A 258 14.29 4.27 10.69
C MET A 258 14.65 4.14 12.16
N GLN A 259 14.25 3.05 12.81
CA GLN A 259 14.68 2.75 14.17
C GLN A 259 16.14 2.27 14.18
N THR A 260 16.53 1.40 13.25
CA THR A 260 17.89 0.85 13.16
C THR A 260 18.89 1.85 12.57
N ASN A 261 18.44 2.70 11.64
CA ASN A 261 19.27 3.66 10.90
C ASN A 261 18.66 5.07 11.00
N PRO A 262 18.54 5.65 12.20
CA PRO A 262 17.95 6.98 12.36
C PRO A 262 18.84 8.04 11.68
N PRO A 263 18.26 9.09 11.05
CA PRO A 263 19.02 10.24 10.58
C PRO A 263 19.84 10.86 11.73
N ALA A 264 21.02 11.39 11.42
CA ALA A 264 21.90 11.97 12.43
C ALA A 264 21.23 13.12 13.21
N SER A 265 20.37 13.91 12.55
CA SER A 265 19.56 14.97 13.15
C SER A 265 18.59 14.47 14.23
N HIS A 266 18.14 13.21 14.13
CA HIS A 266 17.08 12.64 14.97
C HIS A 266 17.56 11.51 15.90
N CYS A 267 18.78 11.01 15.72
CA CYS A 267 19.31 9.85 16.45
C CYS A 267 19.18 9.97 17.98
N ALA A 268 19.55 11.12 18.55
CA ALA A 268 19.43 11.35 19.99
C ALA A 268 17.96 11.38 20.45
N ALA A 269 17.10 12.13 19.74
CA ALA A 269 15.69 12.28 20.09
C ALA A 269 14.90 10.97 19.97
N TRP A 270 15.23 10.12 19.00
CA TRP A 270 14.53 8.86 18.74
C TRP A 270 15.03 7.68 19.56
N SER A 271 16.18 7.80 20.21
CA SER A 271 16.82 6.70 20.95
C SER A 271 15.94 6.11 22.07
N ALA A 272 15.08 6.94 22.68
CA ALA A 272 14.18 6.54 23.75
C ALA A 272 12.73 6.26 23.29
N LEU A 273 12.43 6.46 22.00
CA LEU A 273 11.08 6.31 21.48
C LEU A 273 10.80 4.85 21.10
N PRO A 274 9.55 4.37 21.30
CA PRO A 274 9.19 3.00 20.96
C PRO A 274 9.37 2.72 19.45
N PRO A 275 9.50 1.44 19.05
CA PRO A 275 9.56 1.04 17.64
C PRO A 275 8.45 1.65 16.79
N GLU A 276 7.24 1.74 17.35
CA GLU A 276 6.02 2.14 16.64
C GLU A 276 5.82 3.66 16.53
N TYR A 277 6.78 4.46 17.02
CA TYR A 277 6.73 5.92 16.88
C TYR A 277 6.75 6.33 15.39
N PRO A 278 5.90 7.28 14.94
CA PRO A 278 5.74 7.65 13.53
C PRO A 278 6.91 8.51 13.01
N ARG A 279 8.09 7.89 12.88
CA ARG A 279 9.35 8.52 12.44
C ARG A 279 9.28 9.11 11.03
N LEU A 280 8.77 8.34 10.06
CA LEU A 280 8.62 8.83 8.69
C LEU A 280 7.63 10.00 8.58
N PRO A 281 6.41 9.93 9.16
CA PRO A 281 5.50 11.07 9.20
C PRO A 281 6.11 12.33 9.83
N GLU A 282 6.88 12.19 10.91
CA GLU A 282 7.62 13.30 11.52
C GLU A 282 8.63 13.91 10.55
N LEU A 283 9.51 13.11 9.94
CA LEU A 283 10.49 13.61 8.96
C LEU A 283 9.84 14.35 7.79
N ILE A 284 8.75 13.79 7.25
CA ILE A 284 8.02 14.39 6.13
C ILE A 284 7.40 15.72 6.56
N TYR A 285 6.75 15.75 7.73
CA TYR A 285 6.11 16.95 8.24
C TYR A 285 7.11 18.06 8.56
N ASP A 286 8.21 17.73 9.25
CA ASP A 286 9.22 18.72 9.64
C ASP A 286 9.91 19.29 8.40
N THR A 287 10.17 18.48 7.37
CA THR A 287 10.70 18.96 6.09
C THR A 287 9.69 19.86 5.36
N TRP A 288 8.41 19.49 5.39
CA TRP A 288 7.33 20.27 4.76
C TRP A 288 7.11 21.61 5.45
N GLU A 289 7.12 21.64 6.79
CA GLU A 289 6.93 22.83 7.61
C GLU A 289 8.09 23.83 7.42
N ARG A 290 9.32 23.33 7.26
CA ARG A 290 10.49 24.17 6.94
C ARG A 290 10.45 24.75 5.53
N GLN A 291 9.62 24.23 4.63
CA GLN A 291 9.57 24.57 3.19
C GLN A 291 10.95 24.52 2.50
N SER A 292 11.84 23.66 2.98
CA SER A 292 13.20 23.49 2.49
C SER A 292 13.48 22.02 2.23
N LEU A 293 13.81 21.68 0.99
CA LEU A 293 14.24 20.33 0.59
C LEU A 293 15.77 20.16 0.73
N ASP A 294 16.38 20.88 1.68
CA ASP A 294 17.80 20.79 1.96
C ASP A 294 18.23 19.42 2.49
N ASP A 295 19.54 19.20 2.52
CA ASP A 295 20.13 17.94 2.97
C ASP A 295 20.05 17.72 4.49
N ALA A 296 19.35 18.57 5.25
CA ALA A 296 19.22 18.41 6.70
C ALA A 296 18.40 17.16 7.06
N ASP A 297 17.35 16.88 6.28
CA ASP A 297 16.52 15.67 6.40
C ASP A 297 16.31 15.02 5.02
N PRO A 298 17.32 14.29 4.50
CA PRO A 298 17.31 13.80 3.12
C PRO A 298 16.15 12.84 2.83
N ILE A 299 15.70 12.09 3.84
CA ILE A 299 14.58 11.14 3.73
C ILE A 299 13.23 11.87 3.65
N GLY A 300 13.03 12.90 4.49
CA GLY A 300 11.82 13.74 4.42
C GLY A 300 11.72 14.44 3.06
N ALA A 301 12.84 14.99 2.58
CA ALA A 301 12.92 15.63 1.27
C ALA A 301 12.69 14.63 0.11
N LEU A 302 13.20 13.41 0.22
CA LEU A 302 12.96 12.33 -0.75
C LEU A 302 11.47 12.00 -0.86
N CYS A 303 10.79 11.81 0.28
CA CYS A 303 9.37 11.51 0.33
C CYS A 303 8.53 12.66 -0.23
N LEU A 304 8.84 13.90 0.14
CA LEU A 304 8.15 15.09 -0.39
C LEU A 304 8.35 15.25 -1.90
N ARG A 305 9.54 14.99 -2.44
CA ARG A 305 9.73 15.02 -3.90
C ARG A 305 8.86 13.99 -4.62
N ALA A 306 8.72 12.79 -4.06
CA ALA A 306 7.87 11.76 -4.62
C ALA A 306 6.38 12.15 -4.56
N VAL A 307 5.90 12.60 -3.39
CA VAL A 307 4.53 13.12 -3.21
C VAL A 307 4.25 14.26 -4.18
N HIS A 308 5.20 15.18 -4.34
CA HIS A 308 5.09 16.29 -5.28
C HIS A 308 4.92 15.80 -6.73
N GLU A 309 5.77 14.88 -7.20
CA GLU A 309 5.68 14.32 -8.56
C GLU A 309 4.31 13.69 -8.86
N TYR A 310 3.71 13.02 -7.87
CA TYR A 310 2.38 12.43 -8.04
C TYR A 310 1.31 13.50 -8.22
N PHE A 311 1.32 14.53 -7.37
CA PHE A 311 0.29 15.57 -7.37
C PHE A 311 0.49 16.68 -8.41
N ASP A 312 1.73 16.92 -8.85
CA ASP A 312 2.05 18.00 -9.79
C ASP A 312 1.65 17.64 -11.22
N GLY A 313 0.80 18.44 -11.87
CA GLY A 313 0.27 18.15 -13.20
C GLY A 313 -0.18 19.34 -14.03
N SER A 314 0.10 20.59 -13.60
CA SER A 314 -0.29 21.78 -14.37
C SER A 314 0.42 23.05 -13.87
N ALA A 315 1.14 23.70 -14.78
CA ALA A 315 1.84 24.99 -14.66
C ALA A 315 3.31 24.89 -14.21
N ALA A 316 4.20 24.96 -15.22
CA ALA A 316 5.65 25.02 -15.11
C ALA A 316 6.23 26.23 -14.35
N ASP A 317 5.41 27.05 -13.67
CA ASP A 317 5.79 28.38 -13.17
C ASP A 317 5.29 28.72 -11.75
N ALA A 318 4.77 27.76 -10.97
CA ALA A 318 4.46 27.98 -9.54
C ALA A 318 5.51 27.31 -8.64
N PRO A 319 5.94 27.95 -7.52
CA PRO A 319 6.83 27.30 -6.56
C PRO A 319 6.15 26.04 -5.99
N ALA A 320 6.68 24.89 -6.43
CA ALA A 320 6.40 23.51 -6.07
C ALA A 320 6.24 23.30 -4.55
N THR A 321 5.06 23.58 -4.00
CA THR A 321 4.77 23.42 -2.58
C THR A 321 3.60 22.46 -2.42
N ILE A 322 3.85 21.34 -1.74
CA ILE A 322 2.80 20.38 -1.37
C ILE A 322 1.83 21.09 -0.44
N THR A 323 0.53 20.97 -0.71
CA THR A 323 -0.51 21.54 0.16
C THR A 323 -0.68 20.68 1.42
N ARG A 324 -1.23 21.28 2.48
CA ARG A 324 -1.54 20.55 3.71
C ARG A 324 -2.55 19.42 3.45
N GLU A 325 -3.47 19.61 2.51
CA GLU A 325 -4.48 18.64 2.11
C GLU A 325 -3.87 17.45 1.37
N GLN A 326 -2.91 17.68 0.48
CA GLN A 326 -2.15 16.61 -0.18
C GLN A 326 -1.32 15.82 0.84
N LEU A 327 -0.69 16.52 1.80
CA LEU A 327 0.05 15.86 2.87
C LEU A 327 -0.88 15.06 3.79
N ARG A 328 -2.05 15.61 4.14
CA ARG A 328 -3.11 14.91 4.88
C ARG A 328 -3.53 13.64 4.14
N GLU A 329 -3.75 13.72 2.84
CA GLU A 329 -4.12 12.58 2.00
C GLU A 329 -3.05 11.49 2.07
N THR A 330 -1.77 11.83 1.88
CA THR A 330 -0.66 10.86 2.01
C THR A 330 -0.63 10.19 3.38
N PHE A 331 -0.78 10.95 4.46
CA PHE A 331 -0.79 10.40 5.82
C PHE A 331 -2.01 9.53 6.12
N LEU A 332 -3.19 9.86 5.57
CA LEU A 332 -4.36 8.97 5.64
C LEU A 332 -4.08 7.65 4.93
N GLY A 333 -3.36 7.68 3.80
CA GLY A 333 -2.86 6.50 3.13
C GLY A 333 -2.01 5.59 4.02
N MET A 334 -1.05 6.19 4.74
CA MET A 334 -0.17 5.46 5.67
C MET A 334 -1.00 4.81 6.78
N LEU A 335 -1.96 5.56 7.34
CA LEU A 335 -2.90 5.07 8.34
C LEU A 335 -3.70 3.87 7.82
N CYS A 336 -4.23 3.94 6.60
CA CYS A 336 -4.94 2.84 5.95
C CYS A 336 -4.03 1.61 5.79
N SER A 337 -2.78 1.80 5.36
CA SER A 337 -1.80 0.72 5.17
C SER A 337 -1.53 -0.04 6.48
N HIS A 338 -1.21 0.67 7.57
CA HIS A 338 -0.96 0.05 8.87
C HIS A 338 -2.19 -0.76 9.36
N PHE A 339 -3.39 -0.21 9.21
CA PHE A 339 -4.64 -0.87 9.60
C PHE A 339 -4.95 -2.11 8.74
N HIS A 340 -4.74 -2.01 7.43
CA HIS A 340 -5.03 -3.10 6.49
C HIS A 340 -4.08 -4.28 6.70
N TRP A 341 -2.78 -4.02 6.74
CA TRP A 341 -1.77 -5.06 6.84
C TRP A 341 -1.71 -5.74 8.21
N SER A 342 -2.22 -5.10 9.27
CA SER A 342 -2.36 -5.78 10.56
C SER A 342 -3.35 -6.95 10.50
N LEU A 343 -4.52 -6.73 9.90
CA LEU A 343 -5.54 -7.77 9.74
C LEU A 343 -5.11 -8.84 8.73
N TRP A 344 -4.51 -8.45 7.59
CA TRP A 344 -3.91 -9.41 6.66
C TRP A 344 -2.95 -10.36 7.38
N SER A 345 -2.09 -9.80 8.22
CA SER A 345 -1.09 -10.58 8.94
C SER A 345 -1.73 -11.55 9.93
N PHE A 346 -2.75 -11.12 10.66
CA PHE A 346 -3.48 -12.01 11.57
C PHE A 346 -4.22 -13.12 10.82
N VAL A 347 -4.72 -12.86 9.60
CA VAL A 347 -5.26 -13.92 8.75
C VAL A 347 -4.17 -14.93 8.38
N LEU A 348 -2.98 -14.48 7.97
CA LEU A 348 -1.89 -15.38 7.61
C LEU A 348 -1.38 -16.19 8.80
N ALA A 349 -1.29 -15.58 9.98
CA ALA A 349 -0.95 -16.28 11.22
C ALA A 349 -1.98 -17.38 11.58
N CYS A 350 -3.22 -17.26 11.11
CA CYS A 350 -4.28 -18.23 11.38
C CYS A 350 -4.45 -19.30 10.28
N ASN A 351 -3.80 -19.12 9.11
CA ASN A 351 -3.90 -20.06 8.00
C ASN A 351 -2.70 -21.02 8.04
N SER A 352 -2.94 -22.20 8.60
CA SER A 352 -2.03 -23.33 8.52
C SER A 352 -2.17 -24.06 7.18
N ASP A 353 -1.75 -23.47 6.06
CA ASP A 353 -1.58 -24.23 4.80
C ASP A 353 -0.13 -24.72 4.66
N ASP A 354 0.13 -25.70 3.78
CA ASP A 354 1.39 -26.44 3.49
C ASP A 354 2.71 -25.61 3.42
N CYS A 355 2.64 -24.28 3.52
CA CYS A 355 3.74 -23.35 3.73
C CYS A 355 4.18 -23.21 5.21
N THR A 356 3.33 -23.55 6.19
CA THR A 356 3.66 -23.54 7.63
C THR A 356 3.98 -24.94 8.17
N SER A 357 4.04 -25.96 7.31
CA SER A 357 4.23 -27.37 7.69
C SER A 357 5.64 -27.73 8.19
N ASN A 358 6.51 -26.74 8.45
CA ASN A 358 7.83 -26.94 9.05
C ASN A 358 7.86 -26.62 10.56
N ALA A 359 6.71 -26.32 11.15
CA ALA A 359 6.55 -26.09 12.58
C ALA A 359 6.66 -27.40 13.37
N GLU A 360 7.85 -27.72 13.88
CA GLU A 360 8.05 -28.87 14.79
C GLU A 360 7.68 -28.51 16.26
N SER A 361 7.41 -27.24 16.57
CA SER A 361 7.13 -26.74 17.92
C SER A 361 5.98 -25.73 17.99
N GLU A 362 5.35 -25.58 19.17
CA GLU A 362 4.28 -24.59 19.41
C GLU A 362 4.76 -23.13 19.23
N ASP A 363 6.08 -22.88 19.24
CA ASP A 363 6.69 -21.57 18.99
C ASP A 363 6.70 -21.19 17.49
N ASP A 364 6.43 -22.13 16.58
CA ASP A 364 6.46 -21.93 15.12
C ASP A 364 5.10 -21.49 14.53
N PHE A 365 4.06 -21.31 15.37
CA PHE A 365 2.71 -20.91 14.92
C PHE A 365 2.67 -19.52 14.25
N ALA A 366 3.65 -18.66 14.54
CA ALA A 366 3.64 -17.27 14.09
C ALA A 366 4.45 -17.03 12.80
N SER A 367 5.36 -17.94 12.42
CA SER A 367 6.32 -17.74 11.34
C SER A 367 5.89 -18.48 10.07
N GLY A 368 5.57 -17.74 9.00
CA GLY A 368 5.24 -18.33 7.69
C GLY A 368 6.44 -18.93 6.95
N SER A 369 6.19 -19.59 5.81
CA SER A 369 7.25 -19.97 4.84
C SER A 369 8.12 -18.80 4.38
N SER A 370 7.59 -17.58 4.48
CA SER A 370 8.30 -16.33 4.20
C SER A 370 9.39 -16.00 5.22
N GLY A 371 9.40 -16.65 6.39
CA GLY A 371 10.24 -16.30 7.52
C GLY A 371 9.74 -15.08 8.31
N LEU A 372 8.57 -14.54 7.95
CA LEU A 372 7.93 -13.42 8.66
C LEU A 372 7.13 -13.94 9.85
N ASP A 373 7.37 -13.37 11.03
CA ASP A 373 6.50 -13.54 12.20
C ASP A 373 5.25 -12.67 12.01
N TYR A 374 4.16 -13.30 11.54
CA TYR A 374 2.92 -12.63 11.22
C TYR A 374 2.19 -12.07 12.45
N ILE A 375 2.34 -12.67 13.63
CA ILE A 375 1.72 -12.13 14.84
C ILE A 375 2.47 -10.88 15.28
N PHE A 376 3.80 -10.92 15.31
CA PHE A 376 4.62 -9.78 15.66
C PHE A 376 4.46 -8.64 14.64
N TYR A 377 4.50 -8.94 13.35
CA TYR A 377 4.28 -7.97 12.28
C TYR A 377 2.89 -7.32 12.39
N GLY A 378 1.83 -8.13 12.52
CA GLY A 378 0.46 -7.61 12.64
C GLY A 378 0.27 -6.72 13.87
N ASN A 379 0.84 -7.13 15.01
CA ASN A 379 0.86 -6.32 16.23
C ASN A 379 1.65 -5.02 16.08
N THR A 380 2.76 -5.05 15.35
CA THR A 380 3.56 -3.84 15.06
C THR A 380 2.75 -2.87 14.22
N ARG A 381 2.16 -3.33 13.09
CA ARG A 381 1.35 -2.47 12.21
C ARG A 381 0.16 -1.85 12.93
N ILE A 382 -0.59 -2.59 13.76
CA ILE A 382 -1.75 -2.00 14.46
C ILE A 382 -1.34 -0.97 15.54
N LYS A 383 -0.20 -1.17 16.21
CA LYS A 383 0.32 -0.18 17.16
C LYS A 383 0.80 1.09 16.45
N GLU A 384 1.43 0.95 15.29
CA GLU A 384 1.79 2.10 14.44
C GLU A 384 0.55 2.85 13.94
N TYR A 385 -0.53 2.13 13.58
CA TYR A 385 -1.82 2.77 13.28
C TYR A 385 -2.26 3.67 14.42
N PHE A 386 -2.23 3.19 15.67
CA PHE A 386 -2.61 4.01 16.82
C PHE A 386 -1.66 5.19 17.06
N ALA A 387 -0.35 4.95 17.00
CA ALA A 387 0.66 5.98 17.21
C ALA A 387 0.54 7.09 16.15
N LEU A 388 0.37 6.70 14.88
CA LEU A 388 0.15 7.64 13.78
C LEU A 388 -1.19 8.36 13.91
N ARG A 389 -2.28 7.68 14.28
CA ARG A 389 -3.58 8.30 14.47
C ARG A 389 -3.53 9.41 15.52
N GLU A 390 -2.95 9.12 16.69
CA GLU A 390 -2.84 10.13 17.75
C GLU A 390 -1.89 11.28 17.34
N TRP A 391 -0.81 10.97 16.63
CA TRP A 391 0.09 11.98 16.08
C TRP A 391 -0.61 12.89 15.05
N LEU A 392 -1.40 12.32 14.14
CA LEU A 392 -2.17 13.08 13.15
C LEU A 392 -3.24 13.95 13.80
N ARG A 393 -3.89 13.45 14.86
CA ARG A 393 -4.83 14.26 15.65
C ARG A 393 -4.10 15.43 16.32
N ALA A 394 -2.97 15.16 16.98
CA ALA A 394 -2.17 16.19 17.65
C ALA A 394 -1.68 17.27 16.69
N LYS A 395 -1.35 16.90 15.45
CA LYS A 395 -0.95 17.82 14.38
C LYS A 395 -2.12 18.46 13.64
N GLY A 396 -3.37 18.10 13.94
CA GLY A 396 -4.57 18.66 13.32
C GLY A 396 -4.76 18.25 11.85
N PHE A 397 -4.41 17.01 11.49
CA PHE A 397 -4.71 16.41 10.19
C PHE A 397 -6.03 15.62 10.18
N ILE A 398 -6.46 15.14 11.34
CA ILE A 398 -7.72 14.42 11.56
C ILE A 398 -8.39 14.89 12.85
N SER A 399 -9.71 14.71 12.93
CA SER A 399 -10.54 15.00 14.10
C SER A 399 -10.53 13.85 15.12
#